data_AF-A0A3S5A9K3-F1
#
_entry.id   AF-A0A3S5A9K3-F1
#
_cell.length_a   1.000
_cell.length_b   1.000
_cell.length_c   1.000
_cell.angle_alpha   90.00
_cell.angle_beta   90.00
_cell.angle_gamma   90.00
#
_symmetry.space_group_name_H-M   'P 1'
#
loop_
_entity.id
_entity.type
_entity.pdbx_description
1 polymer ?
#
loop_
_entity_poly.entity_id
_entity_poly.type
_entity_poly.pdbx_seq_one_letter_code
_entity_poly.pdbx_strand_id
1 'polypeptide(L)'
;MIQILHFNLRQFDTDELVAEVEKRNRLKLLLPWLESRIHEGCVEPATHNALAKIYIDSNNNPERFLRENQFYDSRVVGKYCEKRDPHLACVAYERGQCDQELIRVCNENSLFKTEARYLVRRKEPELWVEALNDENA
;
A
#
# COMPACT_ATOMS: atom_id res chain seq x y z
N MET A 1 3.92 10.22 -45.10
CA MET A 1 4.63 10.45 -43.82
C MET A 1 3.54 10.50 -42.74
N ILE A 2 2.96 9.37 -42.35
CA ILE A 2 3.37 8.55 -41.18
C ILE A 2 3.56 9.51 -39.98
N GLN A 3 2.70 9.67 -38.96
CA GLN A 3 1.69 8.85 -38.27
C GLN A 3 0.64 9.84 -37.70
N ILE A 4 -0.64 9.78 -38.07
CA ILE A 4 -1.69 9.06 -37.31
C ILE A 4 -1.11 8.34 -36.07
N LEU A 5 -0.99 9.03 -34.92
CA LEU A 5 -0.93 8.46 -33.56
C LEU A 5 -0.91 9.54 -32.45
N HIS A 6 -1.40 10.77 -32.69
CA HIS A 6 -2.16 11.46 -31.63
C HIS A 6 -3.51 10.75 -31.54
N PHE A 7 -3.43 9.46 -31.19
CA PHE A 7 -4.54 8.64 -30.79
C PHE A 7 -5.18 9.46 -29.68
N ASN A 8 -6.42 9.87 -29.89
CA ASN A 8 -7.37 10.08 -28.81
C ASN A 8 -7.42 8.77 -28.01
N LEU A 9 -6.37 8.47 -27.27
CA LEU A 9 -6.39 7.48 -26.22
C LEU A 9 -7.32 8.18 -25.28
N ARG A 10 -8.56 7.68 -25.18
CA ARG A 10 -9.29 7.74 -23.92
C ARG A 10 -8.21 7.67 -22.84
N GLN A 11 -8.00 8.76 -22.09
CA GLN A 11 -7.20 8.64 -20.89
C GLN A 11 -7.95 7.61 -20.07
N PHE A 12 -7.47 6.37 -20.10
CA PHE A 12 -8.07 5.31 -19.33
C PHE A 12 -7.73 5.65 -17.90
N ASP A 13 -8.78 5.73 -17.08
CA ASP A 13 -8.63 5.93 -15.66
C ASP A 13 -7.82 4.76 -15.09
N THR A 14 -6.68 5.07 -14.45
CA THR A 14 -5.77 4.04 -13.94
C THR A 14 -6.50 3.17 -12.92
N ASP A 15 -7.35 3.74 -12.07
CA ASP A 15 -8.11 2.99 -11.08
C ASP A 15 -9.09 2.02 -11.74
N GLU A 16 -9.82 2.45 -12.77
CA GLU A 16 -10.73 1.59 -13.53
C GLU A 16 -10.00 0.40 -14.17
N LEU A 17 -8.87 0.66 -14.83
CA LEU A 17 -8.06 -0.40 -15.45
C LEU A 17 -7.50 -1.37 -14.41
N VAL A 18 -6.92 -0.85 -13.32
CA VAL A 18 -6.36 -1.66 -12.24
C VAL A 18 -7.46 -2.52 -11.61
N ALA A 19 -8.64 -1.95 -11.35
CA ALA A 19 -9.77 -2.66 -10.77
C ALA A 19 -10.26 -3.81 -11.67
N GLU A 20 -10.41 -3.58 -12.98
CA GLU A 20 -10.84 -4.62 -13.92
C GLU A 20 -9.83 -5.78 -14.03
N VAL A 21 -8.54 -5.47 -13.99
CA VAL A 21 -7.47 -6.47 -14.04
C VAL A 21 -7.33 -7.21 -12.71
N GLU A 22 -7.51 -6.52 -11.58
CA GLU A 22 -7.47 -7.09 -10.23
C GLU A 22 -8.60 -8.09 -9.99
N LYS A 23 -9.82 -7.81 -10.48
CA LYS A 23 -10.96 -8.76 -10.42
C LYS A 23 -10.65 -10.13 -11.05
N ARG A 24 -9.71 -10.18 -11.98
CA ARG A 24 -9.28 -11.41 -12.68
C ARG A 24 -7.99 -12.01 -12.12
N ASN A 25 -7.45 -11.42 -11.04
CA ASN A 25 -6.17 -11.79 -10.44
C ASN A 25 -5.00 -11.72 -11.45
N ARG A 26 -4.99 -10.70 -12.32
CA ARG A 26 -3.99 -10.55 -13.40
C ARG A 26 -3.17 -9.25 -13.31
N LEU A 27 -3.06 -8.63 -12.13
CA LEU A 27 -2.38 -7.34 -11.95
C LEU A 27 -0.95 -7.31 -12.52
N LYS A 28 -0.21 -8.44 -12.44
CA LYS A 28 1.14 -8.57 -13.01
C LYS A 28 1.22 -8.24 -14.51
N LEU A 29 0.12 -8.35 -15.27
CA LEU A 29 0.08 -7.94 -16.68
C LEU A 29 0.33 -6.44 -16.88
N LEU A 30 -0.04 -5.62 -15.89
CA LEU A 30 0.15 -4.18 -15.94
C LEU A 30 1.56 -3.75 -15.51
N LEU A 31 2.39 -4.67 -15.00
CA LEU A 31 3.67 -4.33 -14.38
C LEU A 31 4.59 -3.48 -15.28
N PRO A 32 4.89 -3.85 -16.54
CA PRO A 32 5.77 -3.04 -17.38
C PRO A 32 5.22 -1.64 -17.66
N TRP A 33 3.89 -1.53 -17.77
CA TRP A 33 3.22 -0.25 -18.01
C TRP A 33 3.25 0.65 -16.77
N LEU A 34 3.00 0.10 -15.58
CA LEU A 34 3.07 0.83 -14.31
C LEU A 34 4.49 1.31 -13.99
N GLU A 35 5.50 0.47 -14.25
CA GLU A 35 6.91 0.85 -14.06
C GLU A 35 7.34 1.98 -15.00
N SER A 36 6.91 1.94 -16.28
CA SER A 36 7.14 3.04 -17.22
C SER A 36 6.56 4.36 -16.71
N ARG A 37 5.31 4.32 -16.21
CA ARG A 37 4.64 5.51 -15.65
C ARG A 37 5.43 6.11 -14.49
N ILE A 38 5.90 5.30 -13.54
CA ILE A 38 6.72 5.80 -12.43
C ILE A 38 8.07 6.33 -12.94
N HIS A 39 8.69 5.67 -13.91
CA HIS A 39 9.94 6.13 -14.51
C HIS A 39 9.80 7.50 -15.20
N GLU A 40 8.64 7.77 -15.79
CA GLU A 40 8.25 9.05 -16.36
C GLU A 40 7.88 10.11 -15.30
N GLY A 41 7.96 9.78 -14.00
CA GLY A 41 7.69 10.70 -12.89
C GLY A 41 6.22 10.79 -12.50
N CYS A 42 5.39 9.81 -12.85
CA CYS A 42 4.02 9.72 -12.37
C CYS A 42 3.99 9.65 -10.83
N VAL A 43 3.12 10.44 -10.22
CA VAL A 43 2.90 10.51 -8.75
C VAL A 43 1.48 10.10 -8.36
N GLU A 44 0.72 9.58 -9.31
CA GLU A 44 -0.69 9.21 -9.16
C GLU A 44 -0.84 8.02 -8.19
N PRO A 45 -1.60 8.15 -7.09
CA PRO A 45 -1.75 7.08 -6.10
C PRO A 45 -2.23 5.76 -6.69
N ALA A 46 -3.14 5.78 -7.67
CA ALA A 46 -3.62 4.58 -8.37
C ALA A 46 -2.47 3.73 -8.96
N THR A 47 -1.53 4.40 -9.64
CA THR A 47 -0.35 3.77 -10.23
C THR A 47 0.52 3.11 -9.14
N HIS A 48 0.80 3.85 -8.06
CA HIS A 48 1.64 3.36 -6.97
C HIS A 48 0.99 2.27 -6.12
N ASN A 49 -0.31 2.37 -5.87
CA ASN A 49 -1.10 1.34 -5.19
C ASN A 49 -1.06 0.02 -5.95
N ALA A 50 -1.30 0.07 -7.27
CA ALA A 50 -1.27 -1.12 -8.11
C ALA A 50 0.12 -1.78 -8.12
N LEU A 51 1.19 -0.97 -8.21
CA LEU A 51 2.55 -1.50 -8.18
C LEU A 51 2.90 -2.10 -6.81
N ALA A 52 2.47 -1.46 -5.71
CA ALA A 52 2.64 -1.99 -4.37
C ALA A 52 2.02 -3.39 -4.27
N LYS A 53 0.75 -3.55 -4.69
CA LYS A 53 0.05 -4.84 -4.70
C LYS A 53 0.82 -5.91 -5.48
N ILE A 54 1.34 -5.56 -6.66
CA ILE A 54 2.13 -6.47 -7.50
C ILE A 54 3.43 -6.89 -6.79
N TYR A 55 4.17 -5.97 -6.19
CA TYR A 55 5.42 -6.27 -5.48
C TYR A 55 5.19 -7.10 -4.22
N ILE A 56 4.08 -6.88 -3.50
CA ILE A 56 3.64 -7.73 -2.39
C ILE A 56 3.36 -9.16 -2.90
N ASP A 57 2.53 -9.32 -3.93
CA ASP A 57 2.14 -10.63 -4.47
C ASP A 57 3.27 -11.37 -5.22
N SER A 58 4.35 -10.67 -5.57
CA SER A 58 5.53 -11.26 -6.21
C SER A 58 6.72 -11.42 -5.27
N ASN A 59 6.60 -10.96 -4.01
CA ASN A 59 7.70 -10.88 -3.06
C ASN A 59 8.94 -10.15 -3.65
N ASN A 60 8.70 -9.11 -4.46
CA ASN A 60 9.76 -8.32 -5.07
C ASN A 60 10.11 -7.12 -4.19
N ASN A 61 10.98 -7.32 -3.20
CA ASN A 61 11.43 -6.29 -2.26
C ASN A 61 10.30 -5.36 -1.74
N PRO A 62 9.14 -5.89 -1.33
CA PRO A 62 7.95 -5.08 -1.07
C PRO A 62 8.17 -4.11 0.09
N GLU A 63 8.88 -4.52 1.15
CA GLU A 63 9.17 -3.63 2.28
C GLU A 63 9.95 -2.38 1.86
N ARG A 64 10.95 -2.54 0.98
CA ARG A 64 11.72 -1.41 0.45
C ARG A 64 10.81 -0.44 -0.29
N PHE A 65 9.94 -0.97 -1.17
CA PHE A 65 8.97 -0.16 -1.89
C PHE A 65 8.05 0.61 -0.93
N LEU A 66 7.49 -0.07 0.09
CA LEU A 66 6.57 0.56 1.04
C LEU A 66 7.25 1.64 1.89
N ARG A 67 8.53 1.50 2.22
CA ARG A 67 9.28 2.51 2.99
C ARG A 67 9.71 3.71 2.16
N GLU A 68 10.16 3.49 0.93
CA GLU A 68 10.76 4.53 0.09
C GLU A 68 9.73 5.27 -0.77
N ASN A 69 8.60 4.63 -1.12
CA ASN A 69 7.60 5.24 -1.98
C ASN A 69 6.64 6.15 -1.19
N GLN A 70 6.53 7.42 -1.61
CA GLN A 70 5.70 8.42 -0.93
C GLN A 70 4.32 8.65 -1.57
N PHE A 71 3.99 7.94 -2.65
CA PHE A 71 2.85 8.29 -3.49
C PHE A 71 1.69 7.29 -3.40
N TYR A 72 1.90 6.11 -2.82
CA TYR A 72 0.79 5.19 -2.56
C TYR A 72 -0.07 5.66 -1.37
N ASP A 73 -1.33 5.25 -1.36
CA ASP A 73 -2.25 5.41 -0.24
C ASP A 73 -2.01 4.29 0.78
N SER A 74 -1.53 4.67 1.97
CA SER A 74 -1.21 3.75 3.05
C SER A 74 -2.40 2.94 3.54
N ARG A 75 -3.62 3.48 3.50
CA ARG A 75 -4.83 2.76 3.93
C ARG A 75 -5.19 1.68 2.92
N VAL A 76 -5.15 2.01 1.63
CA VAL A 76 -5.45 1.06 0.54
C VAL A 76 -4.44 -0.08 0.53
N VAL A 77 -3.15 0.24 0.56
CA VAL A 77 -2.09 -0.77 0.48
C VAL A 77 -1.97 -1.55 1.78
N GLY A 78 -2.06 -0.89 2.95
CA GLY A 78 -2.07 -1.57 4.24
C GLY A 78 -3.22 -2.56 4.34
N LYS A 79 -4.43 -2.18 3.91
CA LYS A 79 -5.60 -3.09 3.91
C LYS A 79 -5.39 -4.28 2.98
N TYR A 80 -4.69 -4.07 1.87
CA TYR A 80 -4.29 -5.16 0.99
C TYR A 80 -3.33 -6.12 1.71
N CYS A 81 -2.31 -5.59 2.39
CA CYS A 81 -1.32 -6.36 3.13
C CYS A 81 -1.90 -7.19 4.29
N GLU A 82 -2.95 -6.72 4.99
CA GLU A 82 -3.51 -7.42 6.17
C GLU A 82 -3.74 -8.92 5.95
N LYS A 83 -4.24 -9.31 4.76
CA LYS A 83 -4.53 -10.71 4.41
C LYS A 83 -3.35 -11.50 3.84
N ARG A 84 -2.24 -10.83 3.49
CA ARG A 84 -1.06 -11.45 2.86
C ARG A 84 0.12 -11.51 3.83
N ASP A 85 0.44 -10.38 4.43
CA ASP A 85 1.51 -10.22 5.39
C ASP A 85 1.19 -9.06 6.36
N PRO A 86 0.78 -9.37 7.59
CA PRO A 86 0.51 -8.38 8.63
C PRO A 86 1.72 -7.47 8.94
N HIS A 87 2.96 -7.93 8.76
CA HIS A 87 4.13 -7.08 8.98
C HIS A 87 4.25 -6.00 7.89
N LEU A 88 3.99 -6.35 6.62
CA LEU A 88 3.95 -5.36 5.55
C LEU A 88 2.79 -4.37 5.73
N ALA A 89 1.67 -4.82 6.31
CA ALA A 89 0.57 -3.93 6.67
C ALA A 89 1.03 -2.88 7.70
N CYS A 90 1.72 -3.30 8.76
CA CYS A 90 2.32 -2.37 9.72
C CYS A 90 3.27 -1.37 9.05
N VAL A 91 4.10 -1.80 8.09
CA VAL A 91 5.01 -0.90 7.36
C VAL A 91 4.24 0.15 6.55
N ALA A 92 3.20 -0.26 5.83
CA ALA A 92 2.36 0.64 5.04
C ALA A 92 1.61 1.65 5.92
N TYR A 93 1.03 1.18 7.03
CA TYR A 93 0.30 2.02 7.98
C TYR A 93 1.21 2.98 8.75
N GLU A 94 2.38 2.52 9.18
CA GLU A 94 3.38 3.37 9.85
C GLU A 94 3.80 4.54 8.94
N ARG A 95 4.02 4.27 7.63
CA ARG A 95 4.37 5.31 6.66
C ARG A 95 3.29 6.39 6.53
N GLY A 96 2.02 5.99 6.61
CA GLY A 96 0.87 6.89 6.47
C GLY A 96 0.29 7.39 7.79
N GLN A 97 0.93 7.10 8.93
CA GLN A 97 0.39 7.40 10.27
C GLN A 97 -1.06 6.91 10.45
N CYS A 98 -1.36 5.71 9.92
CA CYS A 98 -2.65 5.05 10.08
C CYS A 98 -2.66 4.30 11.43
N ASP A 99 -2.64 5.06 12.52
CA ASP A 99 -2.42 4.57 13.88
C ASP A 99 -3.40 3.47 14.28
N GLN A 100 -4.70 3.73 14.09
CA GLN A 100 -5.79 2.83 14.47
C GLN A 100 -5.72 1.51 13.70
N GLU A 101 -5.47 1.58 12.39
CA GLU A 101 -5.31 0.37 11.57
C GLU A 101 -4.06 -0.42 11.95
N LEU A 102 -2.95 0.25 12.28
CA LEU A 102 -1.73 -0.41 12.74
C LEU A 102 -1.94 -1.14 14.07
N ILE A 103 -2.51 -0.45 15.07
CA ILE A 103 -2.82 -1.04 16.39
C ILE A 103 -3.75 -2.23 16.21
N ARG A 104 -4.84 -2.08 15.45
CA ARG A 104 -5.77 -3.18 15.16
C ARG A 104 -5.06 -4.40 14.55
N VAL A 105 -4.25 -4.19 13.52
CA VAL A 105 -3.52 -5.30 12.87
C VAL A 105 -2.55 -5.96 13.83
N CYS A 106 -1.88 -5.17 14.68
CA CYS A 106 -1.01 -5.72 15.70
C CYS A 106 -1.77 -6.60 16.70
N ASN A 107 -2.93 -6.16 17.18
CA ASN A 107 -3.74 -6.92 18.14
C ASN A 107 -4.29 -8.21 17.50
N GLU A 108 -4.90 -8.11 16.32
CA GLU A 108 -5.47 -9.26 15.60
C GLU A 108 -4.43 -10.34 15.27
N ASN A 109 -3.15 -9.97 15.15
CA ASN A 109 -2.07 -10.88 14.74
C ASN A 109 -0.99 -11.07 15.83
N SER A 110 -1.25 -10.63 17.06
CA SER A 110 -0.33 -10.72 18.21
C SER A 110 1.07 -10.12 17.95
N LEU A 111 1.15 -9.02 17.19
CA LEU A 111 2.40 -8.32 16.85
C LEU A 111 2.83 -7.30 17.93
N PHE A 112 2.67 -7.65 19.21
CA PHE A 112 2.88 -6.74 20.35
C PHE A 112 4.29 -6.09 20.38
N LYS A 113 5.31 -6.79 19.86
CA LYS A 113 6.67 -6.21 19.73
C LYS A 113 6.73 -5.07 18.71
N THR A 114 6.02 -5.21 17.60
CA THR A 114 5.93 -4.18 16.55
C THR A 114 5.13 -3.00 17.06
N GLU A 115 3.99 -3.27 17.69
CA GLU A 115 3.13 -2.26 18.30
C GLU A 115 3.86 -1.43 19.35
N ALA A 116 4.52 -2.08 20.33
CA ALA A 116 5.25 -1.37 21.37
C ALA A 116 6.35 -0.46 20.78
N ARG A 117 7.07 -0.93 19.76
CA ARG A 117 8.08 -0.12 19.04
C ARG A 117 7.45 1.05 18.30
N TYR A 118 6.24 0.88 17.78
CA TYR A 118 5.51 1.94 17.09
C TYR A 118 5.03 3.01 18.09
N LEU A 119 4.35 2.62 19.15
CA LEU A 119 3.82 3.51 20.19
C LEU A 119 4.92 4.35 20.86
N VAL A 120 6.09 3.75 21.14
CA VAL A 120 7.26 4.45 21.68
C VAL A 120 7.81 5.48 20.69
N ARG A 121 7.75 5.22 19.38
CA ARG A 121 8.17 6.16 18.35
C ARG A 121 7.17 7.29 18.15
N ARG A 122 5.86 7.02 18.21
CA ARG A 122 4.79 8.04 18.09
C ARG A 122 4.78 9.00 19.27
N LYS A 123 5.04 8.53 20.50
CA LYS A 123 5.06 9.35 21.73
C LYS A 123 3.76 10.14 21.96
N GLU A 124 2.63 9.57 21.54
CA GLU A 124 1.31 10.16 21.71
C GLU A 124 0.57 9.43 22.84
N PRO A 125 0.27 10.11 23.96
CA PRO A 125 -0.38 9.48 25.11
C PRO A 125 -1.73 8.85 24.78
N GLU A 126 -2.49 9.45 23.85
CA GLU A 126 -3.80 8.95 23.43
C GLU A 126 -3.72 7.55 22.81
N LEU A 127 -2.69 7.30 21.99
CA LEU A 127 -2.45 5.98 21.39
C LEU A 127 -2.10 4.93 22.43
N TRP A 128 -1.45 5.32 23.54
CA TRP A 128 -1.15 4.39 24.62
C TRP A 128 -2.41 3.99 25.38
N VAL A 129 -3.33 4.93 25.59
CA VAL A 129 -4.64 4.64 26.19
C VAL A 129 -5.43 3.68 25.31
N GLU A 130 -5.42 3.90 23.98
CA GLU A 130 -6.12 3.03 23.03
C GLU A 130 -5.52 1.61 23.01
N ALA A 131 -4.20 1.49 22.93
CA ALA A 131 -3.51 0.20 22.92
C ALA A 131 -3.67 -0.60 24.22
N LEU A 132 -3.81 0.09 25.36
CA LEU A 132 -3.98 -0.52 26.68
C LEU A 132 -5.44 -0.73 27.08
N ASN A 133 -6.40 -0.44 26.21
CA ASN A 133 -7.80 -0.70 26.49
C ASN A 133 -8.04 -2.22 26.56
N ASP A 134 -8.78 -2.70 27.56
CA ASP A 134 -9.04 -4.14 27.76
C ASP A 134 -9.80 -4.78 26.59
N GLU A 135 -10.51 -3.98 25.78
CA GLU A 135 -11.15 -4.45 24.53
C GLU A 135 -10.13 -4.77 23.41
N ASN A 136 -8.89 -4.30 23.55
CA ASN A 136 -7.80 -4.46 22.61
C ASN A 136 -6.71 -5.45 23.12
N ALA A 137 -6.89 -6.02 24.31
CA ALA A 137 -5.95 -6.94 24.98
C ALA A 137 -6.21 -8.43 24.70
#